data_AF-A0A285FPV6-F1
#
_entry.id   AF-A0A285FPV6-F1
#
_cell.length_a   1.000
_cell.length_b   1.000
_cell.length_c   1.000
_cell.angle_alpha   90.00
_cell.angle_beta   90.00
_cell.angle_gamma   90.00
#
_symmetry.space_group_name_H-M   'P 1'
#
loop_
_entity.id
_entity.type
_entity.pdbx_description
1 polymer ?
#
loop_
_entity_poly.entity_id
_entity_poly.type
_entity_poly.pdbx_seq_one_letter_code
_entity_poly.pdbx_strand_id
1 'polypeptide(L)'
;MSFMARPPRAWEIHTNATLSAILATALASLAFVVANLQLRSWVLAGADGEVSGLAATMLDNLDAFDFLAMVLVVAYIGTYLWWRKKTLEIIRRIGAEAGLLRHWSVNAWGMCLILSIVVSLLSGDALEPGNLDALATTLGRDAAVQAIRVLGLAFLLYGVWQLRLTIRRAVADAGVAFRVGDLGSSVSKPVPAQPLPPAARAEPPTGLPPADDAFWDGVRRLAAEAGADLALLETTEGVARRWSLIPTTGDVAALRAAVPAGAVITVYPQPPTEAETEGFTPPEADEYYGFLEDAASGSLWYQSVRPNRIPAFLARTRSARRWALYPAQSPEALTAVVPAVSPASSSDL
;
A
#
# COMPACT_ATOMS: atom_id res chain seq x y z
N MET A 1 -10.65 -12.97 -12.26
CA MET A 1 -9.86 -11.72 -12.35
C MET A 1 -9.13 -11.51 -11.02
N SER A 2 -7.79 -11.44 -10.98
CA SER A 2 -7.05 -11.25 -9.73
C SER A 2 -7.02 -9.75 -9.35
N PHE A 3 -7.70 -9.38 -8.27
CA PHE A 3 -7.64 -8.01 -7.74
C PHE A 3 -6.25 -7.74 -7.14
N MET A 4 -5.33 -7.08 -7.83
CA MET A 4 -4.06 -6.65 -7.21
C MET A 4 -4.34 -5.58 -6.15
N ALA A 5 -3.88 -5.80 -4.91
CA ALA A 5 -3.91 -4.76 -3.89
C ALA A 5 -3.09 -3.56 -4.37
N ARG A 6 -3.70 -2.38 -4.36
CA ARG A 6 -3.08 -1.14 -4.81
C ARG A 6 -2.67 -0.29 -3.61
N PRO A 7 -1.56 0.46 -3.70
CA PRO A 7 -1.25 1.47 -2.70
C PRO A 7 -2.40 2.49 -2.56
N PRO A 8 -2.52 3.14 -1.39
CA PRO A 8 -3.47 4.24 -1.22
C PRO A 8 -3.24 5.30 -2.31
N ARG A 9 -4.31 5.73 -3.01
CA ARG A 9 -4.21 6.74 -4.08
C ARG A 9 -3.51 8.01 -3.61
N ALA A 10 -3.74 8.43 -2.36
CA ALA A 10 -3.08 9.58 -1.75
C ALA A 10 -1.54 9.44 -1.75
N TRP A 11 -1.01 8.25 -1.46
CA TRP A 11 0.43 8.01 -1.50
C TRP A 11 0.99 8.10 -2.93
N GLU A 12 0.25 7.63 -3.92
CA GLU A 12 0.67 7.74 -5.32
C GLU A 12 0.72 9.20 -5.78
N ILE A 13 -0.26 10.01 -5.40
CA ILE A 13 -0.29 11.45 -5.67
C ILE A 13 0.92 12.13 -5.02
N HIS A 14 1.19 11.85 -3.73
CA HIS A 14 2.34 12.42 -3.03
C HIS A 14 3.69 12.00 -3.63
N THR A 15 3.80 10.76 -4.10
CA THR A 15 5.01 10.25 -4.75
C THR A 15 5.23 10.92 -6.11
N ASN A 16 4.17 11.07 -6.91
CA ASN A 16 4.26 11.79 -8.18
C ASN A 16 4.61 13.28 -7.96
N ALA A 17 3.99 13.94 -6.97
CA ALA A 17 4.32 15.32 -6.62
C ALA A 17 5.80 15.46 -6.19
N THR A 18 6.31 14.50 -5.43
CA THR A 18 7.73 14.45 -5.03
C THR A 18 8.65 14.31 -6.24
N LEU A 19 8.35 13.38 -7.16
CA LEU A 19 9.12 13.20 -8.39
C LEU A 19 9.11 14.46 -9.26
N SER A 20 7.95 15.10 -9.43
CA SER A 20 7.83 16.35 -10.20
C SER A 20 8.62 17.49 -9.56
N ALA A 21 8.59 17.62 -8.23
CA ALA A 21 9.37 18.63 -7.52
C ALA A 21 10.87 18.41 -7.72
N ILE A 22 11.36 17.17 -7.54
CA ILE A 22 12.79 16.86 -7.74
C ILE A 22 13.20 17.10 -9.21
N LEU A 23 12.35 16.73 -10.18
CA LEU A 23 12.61 16.98 -11.60
C LEU A 23 12.69 18.48 -11.91
N ALA A 24 11.75 19.28 -11.40
CA ALA A 24 11.77 20.73 -11.58
C ALA A 24 13.04 21.35 -10.98
N THR A 25 13.45 20.90 -9.78
CA THR A 25 14.71 21.32 -9.16
C THR A 25 15.91 20.91 -10.01
N ALA A 26 15.94 19.69 -10.54
CA ALA A 26 17.05 19.22 -11.39
C ALA A 26 17.19 20.05 -12.67
N LEU A 27 16.07 20.41 -13.31
CA LEU A 27 16.06 21.26 -14.49
C LEU A 27 16.53 22.69 -14.18
N ALA A 28 16.09 23.26 -13.05
CA ALA A 28 16.56 24.58 -12.60
C ALA A 28 18.06 24.56 -12.31
N SER A 29 18.56 23.55 -11.60
CA SER A 29 20.01 23.39 -11.35
C SER A 29 20.80 23.19 -12.64
N LEU A 30 20.26 22.46 -13.62
CA LEU A 30 20.90 22.31 -14.93
C LEU A 30 20.99 23.64 -15.68
N ALA A 31 19.93 24.47 -15.62
CA ALA A 31 19.97 25.81 -16.20
C ALA A 31 21.06 26.67 -15.53
N PHE A 32 21.26 26.56 -14.21
CA PHE A 32 22.36 27.24 -13.51
C PHE A 32 23.74 26.73 -13.93
N VAL A 33 23.91 25.42 -14.16
CA VAL A 33 25.17 24.90 -14.71
C VAL A 33 25.46 25.53 -16.07
N VAL A 34 24.48 25.53 -16.98
CA VAL A 34 24.63 26.09 -18.33
C VAL A 34 24.94 27.59 -18.27
N ALA A 35 24.22 28.35 -17.46
CA ALA A 35 24.43 29.79 -17.30
C ALA A 35 25.84 30.10 -16.76
N ASN A 36 26.28 29.40 -15.71
CA ASN A 36 27.63 29.57 -15.15
C ASN A 36 28.74 29.21 -16.15
N LEU A 37 28.57 28.14 -16.93
CA LEU A 37 29.55 27.76 -17.95
C LEU A 37 29.59 28.75 -19.11
N GLN A 38 28.45 29.30 -19.52
CA GLN A 38 28.40 30.36 -20.52
C GLN A 38 29.06 31.64 -20.02
N LEU A 39 28.74 32.09 -18.80
CA LEU A 39 29.38 33.26 -18.18
C LEU A 39 30.89 33.05 -18.04
N ARG A 40 31.32 31.87 -17.61
CA ARG A 40 32.75 31.53 -17.53
C ARG A 40 33.41 31.62 -18.90
N SER A 41 32.80 31.05 -19.93
CA SER A 41 33.31 31.11 -21.30
C SER A 41 33.43 32.55 -21.81
N TRP A 42 32.44 33.40 -21.48
CA TRP A 42 32.45 34.82 -21.84
C TRP A 42 33.56 35.58 -21.12
N VAL A 43 33.73 35.37 -19.82
CA VAL A 43 34.84 35.98 -19.04
C VAL A 43 36.20 35.56 -19.60
N LEU A 44 36.40 34.26 -19.89
CA LEU A 44 37.65 33.75 -20.47
C LEU A 44 37.92 34.27 -21.89
N ALA A 45 36.89 34.69 -22.61
CA ALA A 45 37.01 35.33 -23.92
C ALA A 45 37.33 36.84 -23.83
N GLY A 46 37.56 37.38 -22.62
CA GLY A 46 37.86 38.78 -22.39
C GLY A 46 36.68 39.63 -21.95
N ALA A 47 35.52 39.01 -21.68
CA ALA A 47 34.28 39.70 -21.34
C ALA A 47 33.78 40.67 -22.44
N ASP A 48 34.18 40.41 -23.68
CA ASP A 48 33.77 41.18 -24.86
C ASP A 48 32.62 40.48 -25.59
N GLY A 49 31.57 41.24 -25.92
CA GLY A 49 30.43 40.76 -26.71
C GLY A 49 29.16 40.45 -25.91
N GLU A 50 28.14 39.96 -26.61
CA GLU A 50 26.81 39.68 -26.03
C GLU A 50 26.77 38.34 -25.30
N VAL A 51 26.20 38.35 -24.09
CA VAL A 51 25.86 37.13 -23.34
C VAL A 51 24.43 36.69 -23.67
N SER A 52 24.14 35.39 -23.50
CA SER A 52 22.77 34.88 -23.68
C SER A 52 21.80 35.56 -22.70
N GLY A 53 20.51 35.68 -23.08
CA GLY A 53 19.52 36.32 -22.21
C GLY A 53 19.39 35.67 -20.82
N LEU A 54 19.61 34.35 -20.73
CA LEU A 54 19.64 33.64 -19.44
C LEU A 54 20.85 34.06 -18.59
N ALA A 55 22.03 34.14 -19.19
CA ALA A 55 23.26 34.57 -18.52
C ALA A 55 23.19 36.04 -18.08
N ALA A 56 22.62 36.92 -18.92
CA ALA A 56 22.35 38.32 -18.57
C ALA A 56 21.42 38.43 -17.36
N THR A 57 20.28 37.74 -17.40
CA THR A 57 19.31 37.72 -16.29
C THR A 57 19.97 37.24 -14.99
N MET A 58 20.86 36.26 -15.08
CA MET A 58 21.60 35.73 -13.93
C MET A 58 22.58 36.76 -13.34
N LEU A 59 23.32 37.49 -14.17
CA LEU A 59 24.20 38.58 -13.71
C LEU A 59 23.41 39.68 -13.00
N ASP A 60 22.25 40.05 -13.53
CA ASP A 60 21.40 41.10 -12.95
C ASP A 60 20.77 40.70 -11.61
N ASN A 61 20.71 39.40 -11.30
CA ASN A 61 19.96 38.85 -10.18
C ASN A 61 20.73 37.79 -9.38
N LEU A 62 22.07 37.92 -9.29
CA LEU A 62 22.93 36.92 -8.63
C LEU A 62 22.42 36.51 -7.24
N ASP A 63 22.14 37.49 -6.37
CA ASP A 63 21.64 37.26 -5.02
C ASP A 63 20.31 36.48 -5.00
N ALA A 64 19.42 36.78 -5.95
CA ALA A 64 18.13 36.10 -6.05
C ALA A 64 18.29 34.65 -6.52
N PHE A 65 19.23 34.39 -7.43
CA PHE A 65 19.53 33.04 -7.89
C PHE A 65 20.22 32.19 -6.82
N ASP A 66 21.12 32.78 -6.03
CA ASP A 66 21.74 32.11 -4.89
C ASP A 66 20.70 31.77 -3.81
N PHE A 67 19.83 32.72 -3.48
CA PHE A 67 18.71 32.49 -2.58
C PHE A 67 17.77 31.40 -3.12
N LEU A 68 17.42 31.45 -4.40
CA LEU A 68 16.58 30.44 -5.05
C LEU A 68 17.23 29.06 -5.02
N ALA A 69 18.54 28.95 -5.28
CA ALA A 69 19.28 27.70 -5.21
C ALA A 69 19.25 27.12 -3.79
N MET A 70 19.41 27.96 -2.76
CA MET A 70 19.27 27.55 -1.35
C MET A 70 17.86 27.06 -1.04
N VAL A 71 16.83 27.81 -1.44
CA VAL A 71 15.41 27.43 -1.24
C VAL A 71 15.11 26.11 -1.92
N LEU A 72 15.57 25.90 -3.15
CA LEU A 72 15.41 24.65 -3.89
C LEU A 72 16.05 23.47 -3.13
N VAL A 73 17.25 23.66 -2.57
CA VAL A 73 17.93 22.65 -1.76
C VAL A 73 17.10 22.26 -0.54
N VAL A 74 16.66 23.24 0.24
CA VAL A 74 15.82 22.99 1.42
C VAL A 74 14.50 22.33 1.03
N ALA A 75 13.88 22.78 -0.06
CA ALA A 75 12.61 22.28 -0.54
C ALA A 75 12.69 20.80 -0.92
N TYR A 76 13.61 20.38 -1.80
CA TYR A 76 13.65 18.97 -2.22
C TYR A 76 14.08 18.04 -1.08
N ILE A 77 14.96 18.48 -0.16
CA ILE A 77 15.32 17.71 1.04
C ILE A 77 14.07 17.53 1.92
N GLY A 78 13.35 18.61 2.19
CA GLY A 78 12.12 18.59 2.98
C GLY A 78 11.05 17.70 2.35
N THR A 79 10.80 17.84 1.05
CA THR A 79 9.86 17.00 0.30
C THR A 79 10.26 15.52 0.38
N TYR A 80 11.53 15.19 0.18
CA TYR A 80 12.02 13.82 0.29
C TYR A 80 11.85 13.25 1.71
N LEU A 81 12.23 14.00 2.75
CA LEU A 81 12.11 13.55 4.14
C LEU A 81 10.64 13.33 4.53
N TRP A 82 9.76 14.24 4.13
CA TRP A 82 8.32 14.12 4.33
C TRP A 82 7.75 12.89 3.61
N TRP A 83 8.08 12.71 2.32
CA TRP A 83 7.68 11.55 1.53
C TRP A 83 8.18 10.25 2.15
N ARG A 84 9.43 10.23 2.60
CA ARG A 84 10.06 9.07 3.26
C ARG A 84 9.32 8.72 4.56
N LYS A 85 8.98 9.72 5.39
CA LYS A 85 8.19 9.51 6.62
C LYS A 85 6.83 8.89 6.31
N LYS A 86 6.11 9.43 5.32
CA LYS A 86 4.79 8.90 4.91
C LYS A 86 4.86 7.51 4.32
N THR A 87 5.92 7.23 3.56
CA THR A 87 6.15 5.89 3.01
C THR A 87 6.49 4.89 4.11
N LEU A 88 7.27 5.29 5.11
CA LEU A 88 7.57 4.46 6.28
C LEU A 88 6.31 4.12 7.08
N GLU A 89 5.38 5.07 7.24
CA GLU A 89 4.07 4.81 7.87
C GLU A 89 3.30 3.70 7.13
N ILE A 90 3.33 3.68 5.80
CA ILE A 90 2.67 2.65 4.98
C ILE A 90 3.39 1.30 5.12
N ILE A 91 4.71 1.29 5.02
CA ILE A 91 5.54 0.08 5.18
C ILE A 91 5.31 -0.57 6.55
N ARG A 92 5.24 0.23 7.62
CA ARG A 92 4.91 -0.25 8.96
C ARG A 92 3.51 -0.84 9.06
N ARG A 93 2.52 -0.22 8.42
CA ARG A 93 1.14 -0.73 8.40
C ARG A 93 1.01 -2.08 7.70
N ILE A 94 1.83 -2.34 6.67
CA ILE A 94 1.84 -3.62 5.96
C ILE A 94 2.79 -4.65 6.58
N GLY A 95 3.41 -4.37 7.73
CA GLY A 95 4.33 -5.29 8.40
C GLY A 95 5.65 -5.53 7.67
N ALA A 96 5.99 -4.73 6.66
CA ALA A 96 7.23 -4.89 5.90
C ALA A 96 8.42 -4.22 6.62
N GLU A 97 9.63 -4.74 6.36
CA GLU A 97 10.85 -4.22 6.98
C GLU A 97 11.18 -2.81 6.50
N ALA A 98 11.63 -1.95 7.43
CA ALA A 98 12.09 -0.60 7.10
C ALA A 98 13.30 -0.59 6.14
N GLY A 99 14.03 -1.71 6.04
CA GLY A 99 15.13 -1.92 5.08
C GLY A 99 14.71 -1.75 3.63
N LEU A 100 13.41 -1.91 3.31
CA LEU A 100 12.86 -1.74 1.97
C LEU A 100 13.03 -0.30 1.42
N LEU A 101 13.26 0.69 2.29
CA LEU A 101 13.56 2.07 1.92
C LEU A 101 15.06 2.33 1.68
N ARG A 102 15.93 1.35 1.92
CA ARG A 102 17.36 1.49 1.64
C ARG A 102 17.60 1.19 0.16
N HIS A 103 18.00 2.21 -0.58
CA HIS A 103 18.43 2.08 -1.96
C HIS A 103 19.78 2.77 -2.12
N TRP A 104 20.73 2.13 -2.82
CA TRP A 104 22.10 2.66 -2.97
C TRP A 104 22.12 4.06 -3.57
N SER A 105 21.20 4.37 -4.48
CA SER A 105 21.13 5.68 -5.12
C SER A 105 20.71 6.80 -4.16
N VAL A 106 19.98 6.49 -3.09
CA VAL A 106 19.68 7.47 -2.03
C VAL A 106 20.97 7.79 -1.26
N ASN A 107 21.81 6.80 -1.00
CA ASN A 107 23.12 7.04 -0.38
C ASN A 107 24.03 7.84 -1.33
N ALA A 108 24.04 7.51 -2.63
CA ALA A 108 24.78 8.26 -3.64
C ALA A 108 24.32 9.73 -3.72
N TRP A 109 23.01 9.98 -3.69
CA TRP A 109 22.46 11.33 -3.57
C TRP A 109 22.96 12.06 -2.30
N GLY A 110 22.93 11.39 -1.14
CA GLY A 110 23.47 11.94 0.10
C GLY A 110 24.95 12.28 0.02
N MET A 111 25.75 11.43 -0.63
CA MET A 111 27.18 11.67 -0.86
C MET A 111 27.41 12.85 -1.82
N CYS A 112 26.63 12.96 -2.90
CA CYS A 112 26.68 14.12 -3.80
C CYS A 112 26.31 15.42 -3.06
N LEU A 113 25.30 15.36 -2.18
CA LEU A 113 24.89 16.51 -1.37
C LEU A 113 26.04 16.95 -0.44
N ILE A 114 26.62 16.02 0.32
CA ILE A 114 27.76 16.28 1.21
C ILE A 114 28.94 16.83 0.40
N LEU A 115 29.29 16.19 -0.72
CA LEU A 115 30.38 16.63 -1.58
C LEU A 115 30.14 18.05 -2.10
N SER A 116 28.90 18.39 -2.51
CA SER A 116 28.57 19.74 -2.96
C SER A 116 28.78 20.77 -1.85
N ILE A 117 28.43 20.44 -0.59
CA ILE A 117 28.64 21.31 0.56
C ILE A 117 30.13 21.46 0.87
N VAL A 118 30.90 20.36 0.85
CA VAL A 118 32.35 20.39 1.07
C VAL A 118 33.04 21.23 0.02
N VAL A 119 32.70 21.04 -1.27
CA VAL A 119 33.25 21.87 -2.35
C VAL A 119 32.89 23.33 -2.11
N SER A 120 31.64 23.66 -1.76
CA SER A 120 31.23 25.04 -1.45
C SER A 120 31.97 25.64 -0.25
N LEU A 121 32.19 24.89 0.83
CA LEU A 121 32.87 25.40 2.03
C LEU A 121 34.36 25.61 1.83
N LEU A 122 35.02 24.75 1.07
CA LEU A 122 36.43 24.91 0.69
C LEU A 122 36.64 26.08 -0.30
N SER A 123 35.58 26.85 -0.61
CA SER A 123 35.59 27.93 -1.63
C SER A 123 35.65 29.32 -1.12
N GLY A 124 35.60 29.50 0.19
CA GLY A 124 35.40 30.79 0.82
C GLY A 124 36.58 31.75 0.69
N ASP A 125 37.25 31.82 -0.46
CA ASP A 125 38.15 32.89 -0.80
C ASP A 125 37.33 34.10 -1.23
N ALA A 126 37.58 35.24 -0.61
CA ALA A 126 36.95 36.49 -0.98
C ALA A 126 37.35 36.85 -2.42
N LEU A 127 36.35 37.09 -3.28
CA LEU A 127 36.58 37.62 -4.63
C LEU A 127 37.38 38.92 -4.51
N GLU A 128 38.60 38.96 -5.06
CA GLU A 128 39.29 40.23 -5.28
C GLU A 128 38.55 41.00 -6.38
N PRO A 129 38.04 42.21 -6.10
CA PRO A 129 37.32 43.00 -7.09
C PRO A 129 38.22 43.28 -8.31
N GLY A 130 37.72 42.97 -9.52
CA GLY A 130 38.39 43.29 -10.79
C GLY A 130 39.27 42.19 -11.38
N ASN A 131 39.39 41.02 -10.74
CA ASN A 131 40.15 39.90 -11.29
C ASN A 131 39.24 38.97 -12.11
N LEU A 132 39.29 39.08 -13.45
CA LEU A 132 38.51 38.23 -14.37
C LEU A 132 38.86 36.74 -14.24
N ASP A 133 40.13 36.40 -13.96
CA ASP A 133 40.55 35.01 -13.77
C ASP A 133 39.95 34.42 -12.49
N ALA A 134 39.87 35.22 -11.43
CA ALA A 134 39.18 34.84 -10.19
C ALA A 134 37.69 34.60 -10.44
N LEU A 135 37.02 35.50 -11.19
CA LEU A 135 35.62 35.35 -11.55
C LEU A 135 35.37 34.09 -12.40
N ALA A 136 36.18 33.84 -13.43
CA ALA A 136 36.08 32.64 -14.26
C ALA A 136 36.29 31.35 -13.45
N THR A 137 37.17 31.39 -12.45
CA THR A 137 37.41 30.28 -11.53
C THR A 137 36.19 30.03 -10.63
N THR A 138 35.61 31.08 -10.05
CA THR A 138 34.39 31.01 -9.23
C THR A 138 33.20 30.47 -10.03
N LEU A 139 32.94 31.00 -11.23
CA LEU A 139 31.88 30.50 -12.12
C LEU A 139 32.07 29.03 -12.50
N GLY A 140 33.31 28.61 -12.76
CA GLY A 140 33.63 27.21 -13.04
C GLY A 140 33.37 26.30 -11.86
N ARG A 141 33.63 26.80 -10.65
CA ARG A 141 33.37 26.10 -9.41
C ARG A 141 31.88 25.99 -9.11
N ASP A 142 31.13 27.06 -9.26
CA ASP A 142 29.68 27.06 -9.06
C ASP A 142 28.99 26.12 -10.05
N ALA A 143 29.44 26.12 -11.31
CA ALA A 143 29.03 25.13 -12.29
C ALA A 143 29.33 23.70 -11.82
N ALA A 144 30.52 23.44 -11.26
CA ALA A 144 30.88 22.11 -10.74
C ALA A 144 30.01 21.70 -9.54
N VAL A 145 29.77 22.58 -8.57
CA VAL A 145 28.88 22.35 -7.42
C VAL A 145 27.47 22.02 -7.89
N GLN A 146 26.93 22.81 -8.82
CA GLN A 146 25.59 22.58 -9.37
C GLN A 146 25.54 21.30 -10.21
N ALA A 147 26.59 20.95 -10.95
CA ALA A 147 26.67 19.69 -11.69
C ALA A 147 26.66 18.47 -10.76
N ILE A 148 27.40 18.52 -9.65
CA ILE A 148 27.36 17.49 -8.59
C ILE A 148 25.94 17.37 -8.01
N ARG A 149 25.25 18.50 -7.81
CA ARG A 149 23.86 18.50 -7.33
C ARG A 149 22.89 17.90 -8.36
N VAL A 150 23.01 18.25 -9.64
CA VAL A 150 22.20 17.65 -10.72
C VAL A 150 22.40 16.13 -10.75
N LEU A 151 23.64 15.67 -10.64
CA LEU A 151 23.95 14.23 -10.56
C LEU A 151 23.30 13.59 -9.32
N GLY A 152 23.39 14.24 -8.16
CA GLY A 152 22.70 13.81 -6.95
C GLY A 152 21.18 13.72 -7.12
N LEU A 153 20.54 14.73 -7.74
CA LEU A 153 19.10 14.77 -8.00
C LEU A 153 18.69 13.66 -8.99
N ALA A 154 19.52 13.34 -9.98
CA ALA A 154 19.30 12.19 -10.86
C ALA A 154 19.30 10.86 -10.08
N PHE A 155 20.26 10.66 -9.16
CA PHE A 155 20.27 9.50 -8.28
C PHE A 155 19.05 9.44 -7.36
N LEU A 156 18.58 10.60 -6.87
CA LEU A 156 17.38 10.70 -6.05
C LEU A 156 16.12 10.36 -6.85
N LEU A 157 15.95 10.91 -8.06
CA LEU A 157 14.84 10.59 -8.97
C LEU A 157 14.79 9.10 -9.25
N TYR A 158 15.92 8.52 -9.65
CA TYR A 158 16.05 7.09 -9.89
C TYR A 158 15.71 6.28 -8.63
N GLY A 159 16.22 6.71 -7.47
CA GLY A 159 15.97 6.05 -6.18
C GLY A 159 14.50 6.08 -5.78
N VAL A 160 13.84 7.23 -5.82
CA VAL A 160 12.42 7.37 -5.50
C VAL A 160 11.56 6.59 -6.50
N TRP A 161 11.93 6.59 -7.79
CA TRP A 161 11.24 5.79 -8.79
C TRP A 161 11.35 4.28 -8.52
N GLN A 162 12.56 3.77 -8.27
CA GLN A 162 12.78 2.36 -7.95
C GLN A 162 12.08 1.98 -6.64
N LEU A 163 12.22 2.80 -5.59
CA LEU A 163 11.50 2.60 -4.33
C LEU A 163 9.99 2.57 -4.55
N ARG A 164 9.43 3.47 -5.36
CA ARG A 164 8.00 3.44 -5.71
C ARG A 164 7.60 2.10 -6.33
N LEU A 165 8.38 1.56 -7.25
CA LEU A 165 8.12 0.25 -7.86
C LEU A 165 8.22 -0.88 -6.83
N THR A 166 9.28 -0.86 -6.00
CA THR A 166 9.48 -1.84 -4.93
C THR A 166 8.37 -1.81 -3.90
N ILE A 167 7.88 -0.62 -3.52
CA ILE A 167 6.78 -0.45 -2.58
C ILE A 167 5.46 -0.89 -3.22
N ARG A 168 5.22 -0.57 -4.50
CA ARG A 168 4.05 -1.08 -5.22
C ARG A 168 4.03 -2.61 -5.24
N ARG A 169 5.18 -3.24 -5.50
CA ARG A 169 5.33 -4.69 -5.39
C ARG A 169 5.11 -5.16 -3.97
N ALA A 170 5.78 -4.59 -2.98
CA ALA A 170 5.62 -4.95 -1.57
C ALA A 170 4.19 -4.76 -1.05
N VAL A 171 3.45 -3.76 -1.51
CA VAL A 171 2.03 -3.56 -1.16
C VAL A 171 1.13 -4.54 -1.91
N ALA A 172 1.42 -4.84 -3.17
CA ALA A 172 0.70 -5.87 -3.91
C ALA A 172 0.94 -7.24 -3.27
N ASP A 173 2.19 -7.58 -2.97
CA ASP A 173 2.65 -8.79 -2.31
C ASP A 173 2.14 -8.87 -0.88
N ALA A 174 2.12 -7.77 -0.12
CA ALA A 174 1.54 -7.71 1.21
C ALA A 174 0.02 -7.80 1.15
N GLY A 175 -0.65 -7.15 0.19
CA GLY A 175 -2.09 -7.34 0.02
C GLY A 175 -2.46 -8.74 -0.46
N VAL A 176 -1.54 -9.44 -1.14
CA VAL A 176 -1.61 -10.89 -1.37
C VAL A 176 -1.29 -11.64 -0.08
N ALA A 177 -0.31 -11.24 0.71
CA ALA A 177 0.13 -11.91 1.94
C ALA A 177 -0.74 -11.62 3.17
N PHE A 178 -1.58 -10.58 3.18
CA PHE A 178 -2.67 -10.38 4.14
C PHE A 178 -3.87 -11.22 3.70
N ARG A 179 -4.10 -11.39 2.39
CA ARG A 179 -5.07 -12.36 1.88
C ARG A 179 -4.65 -13.82 2.10
N VAL A 180 -3.35 -14.09 2.04
CA VAL A 180 -2.76 -15.42 2.32
C VAL A 180 -2.46 -15.57 3.82
N GLY A 181 -2.26 -14.48 4.55
CA GLY A 181 -1.99 -14.44 5.99
C GLY A 181 -3.24 -14.60 6.85
N ASP A 182 -4.40 -14.13 6.37
CA ASP A 182 -5.71 -14.55 6.87
C ASP A 182 -6.11 -15.97 6.42
N LEU A 183 -5.27 -16.63 5.60
CA LEU A 183 -5.31 -18.07 5.28
C LEU A 183 -4.15 -18.86 5.92
N GLY A 184 -3.39 -18.25 6.85
CA GLY A 184 -2.28 -18.91 7.53
C GLY A 184 -0.92 -18.66 6.86
N SER A 185 0.02 -18.09 7.62
CA SER A 185 1.36 -17.71 7.20
C SER A 185 2.18 -18.86 6.60
N SER A 186 2.82 -18.64 5.45
CA SER A 186 4.23 -18.95 5.13
C SER A 186 4.47 -18.84 3.63
N VAL A 187 5.66 -18.37 3.28
CA VAL A 187 6.23 -18.29 1.93
C VAL A 187 6.04 -19.60 1.14
N SER A 188 5.49 -19.53 -0.08
CA SER A 188 6.02 -20.22 -1.27
C SER A 188 5.25 -19.90 -2.56
N LYS A 189 6.00 -19.86 -3.68
CA LYS A 189 5.57 -19.84 -5.09
C LYS A 189 4.38 -20.79 -5.36
N PRO A 190 3.65 -20.62 -6.49
CA PRO A 190 2.63 -21.58 -6.90
C PRO A 190 3.30 -22.94 -7.14
N VAL A 191 3.13 -23.85 -6.19
CA VAL A 191 3.40 -25.28 -6.34
C VAL A 191 2.07 -25.91 -6.74
N PRO A 192 2.01 -26.75 -7.80
CA PRO A 192 0.81 -27.52 -8.09
C PRO A 192 0.41 -28.30 -6.84
N ALA A 193 -0.89 -28.25 -6.48
CA ALA A 193 -1.49 -28.70 -5.24
C ALA A 193 -0.71 -29.83 -4.53
N GLN A 194 0.03 -29.47 -3.48
CA GLN A 194 0.48 -30.45 -2.50
C GLN A 194 -0.65 -30.64 -1.47
N PRO A 195 -0.97 -31.89 -1.10
CA PRO A 195 -1.84 -32.15 0.05
C PRO A 195 -1.24 -31.46 1.28
N LEU A 196 -2.04 -30.67 1.98
CA LEU A 196 -1.63 -30.07 3.26
C LEU A 196 -1.18 -31.18 4.21
N PRO A 197 -0.02 -31.04 4.89
CA PRO A 197 0.36 -31.97 5.94
C PRO A 197 -0.69 -31.94 7.06
N PRO A 198 -1.02 -33.08 7.67
CA PRO A 198 -1.99 -33.13 8.75
C PRO A 198 -1.40 -32.41 9.98
N ALA A 199 -1.71 -31.12 10.13
CA ALA A 199 -1.43 -30.38 11.35
C ALA A 199 -2.49 -30.75 12.40
N ALA A 200 -2.05 -30.84 13.66
CA ALA A 200 -2.83 -31.39 14.76
C ALA A 200 -4.20 -30.71 14.90
N ARG A 201 -5.26 -31.52 14.80
CA ARG A 201 -6.66 -31.11 14.94
C ARG A 201 -6.86 -30.34 16.25
N ALA A 202 -7.20 -29.06 16.17
CA ALA A 202 -8.02 -28.46 17.23
C ALA A 202 -9.32 -29.26 17.27
N GLU A 203 -9.70 -29.78 18.45
CA GLU A 203 -10.94 -30.54 18.58
C GLU A 203 -12.12 -29.63 18.17
N PRO A 204 -12.98 -30.07 17.25
CA PRO A 204 -14.17 -29.32 16.90
C PRO A 204 -15.03 -29.11 18.16
N PRO A 205 -15.79 -28.01 18.25
CA PRO A 205 -16.71 -27.81 19.36
C PRO A 205 -17.60 -29.05 19.52
N THR A 206 -17.46 -29.76 20.64
CA THR A 206 -18.20 -31.00 20.89
C THR A 206 -19.69 -30.68 20.96
N GLY A 207 -20.49 -31.32 20.11
CA GLY A 207 -21.96 -31.25 20.15
C GLY A 207 -22.64 -30.55 18.95
N LEU A 208 -21.89 -30.03 17.97
CA LEU A 208 -22.50 -29.51 16.74
C LEU A 208 -22.95 -30.63 15.79
N PRO A 209 -24.10 -30.49 15.12
CA PRO A 209 -24.57 -31.46 14.12
C PRO A 209 -23.65 -31.47 12.89
N PRO A 210 -23.58 -32.59 12.14
CA PRO A 210 -22.84 -32.65 10.88
C PRO A 210 -23.51 -31.81 9.79
N ALA A 211 -22.71 -31.20 8.92
CA ALA A 211 -23.17 -30.52 7.71
C ALA A 211 -23.49 -31.53 6.59
N ASP A 212 -24.45 -32.42 6.87
CA ASP A 212 -24.93 -33.47 5.97
C ASP A 212 -25.94 -32.96 4.93
N ASP A 213 -26.51 -33.87 4.14
CA ASP A 213 -27.49 -33.51 3.11
C ASP A 213 -28.72 -32.80 3.70
N ALA A 214 -29.17 -33.20 4.89
CA ALA A 214 -30.32 -32.58 5.55
C ALA A 214 -30.01 -31.13 6.00
N PHE A 215 -28.79 -30.88 6.49
CA PHE A 215 -28.33 -29.51 6.77
C PHE A 215 -28.35 -28.66 5.50
N TRP A 216 -27.76 -29.14 4.41
CA TRP A 216 -27.72 -28.39 3.16
C TRP A 216 -29.11 -28.17 2.57
N ASP A 217 -30.03 -29.13 2.70
CA ASP A 217 -31.45 -28.97 2.35
C ASP A 217 -32.15 -27.90 3.19
N GLY A 218 -31.82 -27.81 4.48
CA GLY A 218 -32.25 -26.72 5.35
C GLY A 218 -31.76 -25.37 4.84
N VAL A 219 -30.47 -25.26 4.52
CA VAL A 219 -29.85 -24.04 3.98
C VAL A 219 -30.49 -23.63 2.64
N ARG A 220 -30.77 -24.58 1.75
CA ARG A 220 -31.43 -24.31 0.46
C ARG A 220 -32.82 -23.71 0.65
N ARG A 221 -33.63 -24.30 1.54
CA ARG A 221 -34.96 -23.78 1.87
C ARG A 221 -34.86 -22.40 2.49
N LEU A 222 -33.94 -22.19 3.42
CA LEU A 222 -33.74 -20.90 4.07
C LEU A 222 -33.39 -19.79 3.07
N ALA A 223 -32.49 -20.07 2.12
CA ALA A 223 -32.12 -19.12 1.07
C ALA A 223 -33.30 -18.79 0.14
N ALA A 224 -34.09 -19.80 -0.23
CA ALA A 224 -35.28 -19.61 -1.05
C ALA A 224 -36.38 -18.82 -0.32
N GLU A 225 -36.61 -19.09 0.96
CA GLU A 225 -37.59 -18.38 1.80
C GLU A 225 -37.20 -16.92 2.03
N ALA A 226 -35.91 -16.64 2.21
CA ALA A 226 -35.40 -15.27 2.37
C ALA A 226 -35.52 -14.43 1.09
N GLY A 227 -35.57 -15.06 -0.09
CA GLY A 227 -35.65 -14.37 -1.39
C GLY A 227 -34.44 -13.49 -1.69
N ALA A 228 -33.31 -13.71 -1.01
CA ALA A 228 -32.07 -12.97 -1.14
C ALA A 228 -30.87 -13.87 -0.78
N ASP A 229 -29.66 -13.43 -1.17
CA ASP A 229 -28.45 -14.18 -0.84
C ASP A 229 -28.20 -14.17 0.67
N LEU A 230 -27.91 -15.34 1.25
CA LEU A 230 -27.61 -15.47 2.67
C LEU A 230 -26.11 -15.46 2.94
N ALA A 231 -25.72 -14.98 4.12
CA ALA A 231 -24.33 -15.01 4.56
C ALA A 231 -24.00 -16.35 5.22
N LEU A 232 -22.97 -17.03 4.71
CA LEU A 232 -22.34 -18.20 5.33
C LEU A 232 -20.98 -17.79 5.89
N LEU A 233 -20.80 -17.95 7.20
CA LEU A 233 -19.51 -17.84 7.86
C LEU A 233 -18.88 -19.23 7.98
N GLU A 234 -17.73 -19.40 7.36
CA GLU A 234 -16.87 -20.54 7.57
C GLU A 234 -15.85 -20.20 8.65
N THR A 235 -15.69 -21.09 9.64
CA THR A 235 -14.67 -21.00 10.69
C THR A 235 -13.83 -22.27 10.67
N THR A 236 -12.53 -22.14 10.41
CA THR A 236 -11.56 -23.24 10.38
C THR A 236 -10.60 -23.14 11.56
N GLU A 237 -10.33 -24.28 12.20
CA GLU A 237 -9.41 -24.40 13.34
C GLU A 237 -9.72 -23.44 14.50
N GLY A 238 -10.95 -22.95 14.58
CA GLY A 238 -11.41 -22.00 15.60
C GLY A 238 -10.92 -20.56 15.43
N VAL A 239 -10.10 -20.24 14.41
CA VAL A 239 -9.45 -18.93 14.30
C VAL A 239 -9.70 -18.27 12.94
N ALA A 240 -9.51 -19.02 11.85
CA ALA A 240 -9.66 -18.47 10.51
C ALA A 240 -11.15 -18.37 10.14
N ARG A 241 -11.55 -17.23 9.58
CA ARG A 241 -12.95 -16.93 9.29
C ARG A 241 -13.12 -16.34 7.89
N ARG A 242 -14.09 -16.88 7.15
CA ARG A 242 -14.35 -16.49 5.76
C ARG A 242 -15.84 -16.37 5.51
N TRP A 243 -16.25 -15.23 4.94
CA TRP A 243 -17.61 -15.08 4.42
C TRP A 243 -17.74 -15.70 3.04
N SER A 244 -18.87 -16.35 2.82
CA SER A 244 -19.38 -16.74 1.52
C SER A 244 -20.84 -16.31 1.39
N LEU A 245 -21.31 -16.18 0.16
CA LEU A 245 -22.72 -15.92 -0.12
C LEU A 245 -23.36 -17.19 -0.65
N ILE A 246 -24.51 -17.52 -0.06
CA ILE A 246 -25.38 -18.57 -0.53
C ILE A 246 -26.33 -17.91 -1.53
N PRO A 247 -26.30 -18.30 -2.82
CA PRO A 247 -27.17 -17.70 -3.81
C PRO A 247 -28.63 -17.88 -3.44
N THR A 248 -29.45 -16.88 -3.77
CA THR A 248 -30.92 -16.93 -3.62
C THR A 248 -31.55 -18.16 -4.32
N THR A 249 -30.90 -18.70 -5.35
CA THR A 249 -31.33 -19.93 -6.05
C THR A 249 -31.20 -21.20 -5.20
N GLY A 250 -30.47 -21.14 -4.07
CA GLY A 250 -30.17 -22.29 -3.24
C GLY A 250 -29.16 -23.26 -3.87
N ASP A 251 -28.43 -22.86 -4.92
CA ASP A 251 -27.35 -23.71 -5.43
C ASP A 251 -26.14 -23.66 -4.49
N VAL A 252 -26.08 -24.66 -3.61
CA VAL A 252 -25.03 -24.84 -2.60
C VAL A 252 -23.95 -25.83 -3.03
N ALA A 253 -24.01 -26.41 -4.23
CA ALA A 253 -23.10 -27.49 -4.63
C ALA A 253 -21.64 -27.04 -4.66
N ALA A 254 -21.37 -25.89 -5.29
CA ALA A 254 -20.04 -25.31 -5.34
C ALA A 254 -19.55 -24.87 -3.95
N LEU A 255 -20.45 -24.34 -3.13
CA LEU A 255 -20.14 -23.90 -1.77
C LEU A 255 -19.75 -25.10 -0.89
N ARG A 256 -20.58 -26.14 -0.89
CA ARG A 256 -20.33 -27.40 -0.17
C ARG A 256 -19.00 -28.03 -0.57
N ALA A 257 -18.65 -28.03 -1.85
CA ALA A 257 -17.39 -28.57 -2.34
C ALA A 257 -16.16 -27.72 -1.93
N ALA A 258 -16.35 -26.44 -1.66
CA ALA A 258 -15.28 -25.50 -1.33
C ALA A 258 -14.99 -25.37 0.18
N VAL A 259 -15.88 -25.88 1.04
CA VAL A 259 -15.69 -25.84 2.50
C VAL A 259 -14.81 -27.03 2.93
N PRO A 260 -13.69 -26.79 3.64
CA PRO A 260 -12.80 -27.85 4.08
C PRO A 260 -13.45 -28.70 5.17
N ALA A 261 -13.09 -29.99 5.18
CA ALA A 261 -13.53 -30.91 6.21
C ALA A 261 -13.07 -30.44 7.61
N GLY A 262 -13.94 -30.58 8.59
CA GLY A 262 -13.71 -30.09 9.97
C GLY A 262 -14.00 -28.60 10.17
N ALA A 263 -14.33 -27.83 9.13
CA ALA A 263 -14.78 -26.46 9.31
C ALA A 263 -16.14 -26.40 10.03
N VAL A 264 -16.32 -25.39 10.88
CA VAL A 264 -17.63 -25.01 11.39
C VAL A 264 -18.23 -24.01 10.40
N ILE A 265 -19.44 -24.29 9.92
CA ILE A 265 -20.18 -23.37 9.07
C ILE A 265 -21.38 -22.84 9.84
N THR A 266 -21.59 -21.54 9.77
CA THR A 266 -22.72 -20.82 10.38
C THR A 266 -23.44 -20.03 9.30
N VAL A 267 -24.70 -20.36 9.05
CA VAL A 267 -25.55 -19.66 8.09
C VAL A 267 -26.50 -18.73 8.83
N TYR A 268 -26.48 -17.46 8.47
CA TYR A 268 -27.35 -16.46 9.06
C TYR A 268 -28.61 -16.27 8.21
N PRO A 269 -29.81 -16.33 8.82
CA PRO A 269 -31.07 -16.25 8.09
C PRO A 269 -31.39 -14.84 7.59
N GLN A 270 -30.84 -13.79 8.22
CA GLN A 270 -30.99 -12.43 7.73
C GLN A 270 -30.01 -12.16 6.57
N PRO A 271 -30.49 -11.77 5.38
CA PRO A 271 -29.62 -11.45 4.26
C PRO A 271 -28.83 -10.15 4.52
N PRO A 272 -27.60 -10.03 4.01
CA PRO A 272 -26.91 -8.75 3.96
C PRO A 272 -27.70 -7.71 3.16
N THR A 273 -27.74 -6.48 3.67
CA THR A 273 -28.58 -5.42 3.11
C THR A 273 -27.78 -4.34 2.40
N GLU A 274 -28.37 -3.72 1.37
CA GLU A 274 -27.88 -2.50 0.74
C GLU A 274 -28.40 -1.23 1.46
N ALA A 275 -29.25 -1.39 2.47
CA ALA A 275 -29.91 -0.29 3.17
C ALA A 275 -28.93 0.63 3.90
N GLU A 276 -29.38 1.88 4.09
CA GLU A 276 -28.66 2.86 4.89
C GLU A 276 -28.53 2.43 6.36
N THR A 277 -27.48 2.86 7.03
CA THR A 277 -27.23 2.52 8.44
C THR A 277 -27.95 3.44 9.44
N GLU A 278 -28.66 4.46 8.96
CA GLU A 278 -29.28 5.45 9.82
C GLU A 278 -30.40 4.80 10.66
N GLY A 279 -30.31 4.97 11.99
CA GLY A 279 -31.25 4.34 12.92
C GLY A 279 -31.06 2.82 13.14
N PHE A 280 -30.08 2.19 12.47
CA PHE A 280 -29.81 0.77 12.70
C PHE A 280 -29.30 0.53 14.13
N THR A 281 -30.00 -0.35 14.84
CA THR A 281 -29.61 -0.82 16.18
C THR A 281 -29.55 -2.34 16.14
N PRO A 282 -28.37 -2.97 16.29
CA PRO A 282 -28.28 -4.42 16.30
C PRO A 282 -28.88 -4.99 17.59
N PRO A 283 -29.37 -6.24 17.58
CA PRO A 283 -29.79 -6.94 18.79
C PRO A 283 -28.62 -7.05 19.78
N GLU A 284 -28.90 -7.08 21.08
CA GLU A 284 -27.88 -7.08 22.13
C GLU A 284 -27.03 -8.37 22.10
N ALA A 285 -25.70 -8.21 22.04
CA ALA A 285 -24.74 -9.31 22.10
C ALA A 285 -23.35 -8.81 22.56
N ASP A 286 -22.55 -9.70 23.15
CA ASP A 286 -21.17 -9.37 23.59
C ASP A 286 -20.20 -9.19 22.42
N GLU A 287 -20.46 -9.88 21.31
CA GLU A 287 -19.64 -9.88 20.10
C GLU A 287 -20.51 -10.07 18.87
N TYR A 288 -20.11 -9.41 17.78
CA TYR A 288 -20.73 -9.51 16.47
C TYR A 288 -19.72 -9.89 15.39
N TYR A 289 -20.21 -10.55 14.35
CA TYR A 289 -19.51 -10.79 13.11
C TYR A 289 -20.03 -9.85 12.04
N GLY A 290 -19.20 -8.89 11.67
CA GLY A 290 -19.44 -7.94 10.61
C GLY A 290 -19.19 -8.56 9.24
N PHE A 291 -20.18 -8.43 8.36
CA PHE A 291 -20.12 -8.73 6.94
C PHE A 291 -20.07 -7.42 6.16
N LEU A 292 -19.12 -7.30 5.24
CA LEU A 292 -19.07 -6.19 4.27
C LEU A 292 -18.75 -6.76 2.89
N GLU A 293 -19.58 -6.44 1.90
CA GLU A 293 -19.25 -6.62 0.49
C GLU A 293 -18.76 -5.29 -0.08
N ASP A 294 -17.52 -5.25 -0.56
CA ASP A 294 -16.95 -4.06 -1.19
C ASP A 294 -17.69 -3.71 -2.50
N ALA A 295 -18.14 -2.46 -2.64
CA ALA A 295 -18.98 -2.06 -3.77
C ALA A 295 -18.27 -2.10 -5.13
N ALA A 296 -16.96 -1.93 -5.15
CA ALA A 296 -16.18 -1.88 -6.40
C ALA A 296 -15.73 -3.27 -6.86
N SER A 297 -15.44 -4.18 -5.92
CA SER A 297 -14.82 -5.48 -6.20
C SER A 297 -15.73 -6.68 -5.94
N GLY A 298 -16.81 -6.52 -5.18
CA GLY A 298 -17.63 -7.63 -4.69
C GLY A 298 -16.92 -8.50 -3.65
N SER A 299 -15.76 -8.05 -3.13
CA SER A 299 -15.01 -8.83 -2.13
C SER A 299 -15.74 -8.83 -0.79
N LEU A 300 -15.81 -9.99 -0.14
CA LEU A 300 -16.44 -10.17 1.16
C LEU A 300 -15.40 -10.02 2.27
N TRP A 301 -15.70 -9.22 3.29
CA TRP A 301 -14.80 -8.93 4.40
C TRP A 301 -15.41 -9.36 5.72
N TYR A 302 -14.62 -10.09 6.49
CA TYR A 302 -14.94 -10.45 7.87
C TYR A 302 -14.34 -9.44 8.84
N GLN A 303 -15.10 -9.10 9.89
CA GLN A 303 -14.59 -8.36 11.03
C GLN A 303 -15.30 -8.81 12.32
N SER A 304 -14.54 -9.15 13.37
CA SER A 304 -15.09 -9.21 14.72
C SER A 304 -15.33 -7.80 15.24
N VAL A 305 -16.56 -7.53 15.72
CA VAL A 305 -17.02 -6.22 16.17
C VAL A 305 -17.56 -6.35 17.58
N ARG A 306 -16.95 -5.62 18.52
CA ARG A 306 -17.49 -5.45 19.88
C ARG A 306 -18.54 -4.33 19.91
N PRO A 307 -19.46 -4.30 20.89
CA PRO A 307 -20.49 -3.27 21.01
C PRO A 307 -19.96 -1.83 20.86
N ASN A 308 -18.85 -1.52 21.54
CA ASN A 308 -18.22 -0.19 21.49
C ASN A 308 -17.56 0.16 20.14
N ARG A 309 -17.48 -0.78 19.19
CA ARG A 309 -16.92 -0.61 17.84
C ARG A 309 -18.00 -0.59 16.75
N ILE A 310 -19.27 -0.80 17.09
CA ILE A 310 -20.39 -0.77 16.12
C ILE A 310 -20.41 0.53 15.31
N PRO A 311 -20.30 1.75 15.91
CA PRO A 311 -20.32 2.99 15.11
C PRO A 311 -19.20 3.07 14.08
N ALA A 312 -18.02 2.54 14.41
CA ALA A 312 -16.89 2.50 13.48
C ALA A 312 -17.09 1.50 12.34
N PHE A 313 -17.75 0.36 12.62
CA PHE A 313 -18.15 -0.59 11.60
C PHE A 313 -19.19 0.03 10.65
N LEU A 314 -20.26 0.63 11.18
CA LEU A 314 -21.31 1.30 10.39
C LEU A 314 -20.77 2.48 9.56
N ALA A 315 -19.72 3.16 10.01
CA ALA A 315 -19.08 4.19 9.18
C ALA A 315 -18.43 3.60 7.91
N ARG A 316 -17.95 2.36 7.95
CA ARG A 316 -17.30 1.68 6.80
C ARG A 316 -18.30 1.16 5.78
N THR A 317 -19.51 0.77 6.23
CA THR A 317 -20.56 0.24 5.35
C THR A 317 -21.00 1.25 4.29
N ARG A 318 -20.79 2.55 4.50
CA ARG A 318 -21.05 3.62 3.50
C ARG A 318 -20.32 3.42 2.17
N SER A 319 -19.26 2.63 2.17
CA SER A 319 -18.49 2.26 0.97
C SER A 319 -18.71 0.81 0.53
N ALA A 320 -19.52 0.06 1.27
CA ALA A 320 -19.91 -1.30 0.96
C ALA A 320 -21.16 -1.32 0.08
N ARG A 321 -21.30 -2.33 -0.77
CA ARG A 321 -22.53 -2.60 -1.53
C ARG A 321 -23.57 -3.25 -0.63
N ARG A 322 -23.17 -4.32 0.08
CA ARG A 322 -24.00 -4.99 1.08
C ARG A 322 -23.27 -5.06 2.40
N TRP A 323 -24.00 -5.02 3.49
CA TRP A 323 -23.45 -5.18 4.82
C TRP A 323 -24.42 -5.88 5.76
N ALA A 324 -23.89 -6.50 6.80
CA ALA A 324 -24.67 -7.02 7.92
C ALA A 324 -23.82 -7.08 9.18
N LEU A 325 -24.49 -7.13 10.33
CA LEU A 325 -23.85 -7.31 11.62
C LEU A 325 -24.59 -8.39 12.38
N TYR A 326 -23.98 -9.57 12.47
CA TYR A 326 -24.61 -10.74 13.06
C TYR A 326 -24.11 -10.98 14.48
N PRO A 327 -24.96 -11.30 15.47
CA PRO A 327 -24.49 -11.78 16.77
C PRO A 327 -23.62 -13.04 16.60
N ALA A 328 -22.48 -13.08 17.30
CA ALA A 328 -21.58 -14.25 17.27
C ALA A 328 -22.28 -15.53 17.75
N GLN A 329 -23.22 -15.40 18.68
CA GLN A 329 -24.06 -16.47 19.22
C GLN A 329 -25.53 -16.23 18.84
N SER A 330 -25.82 -16.09 17.54
CA SER A 330 -27.20 -15.92 17.08
C SER A 330 -28.00 -17.23 17.26
N PRO A 331 -29.13 -17.22 18.00
CA PRO A 331 -29.96 -18.41 18.18
C PRO A 331 -30.67 -18.83 16.88
N GLU A 332 -30.77 -17.92 15.92
CA GLU A 332 -31.44 -18.17 14.63
C GLU A 332 -30.48 -18.68 13.56
N ALA A 333 -29.17 -18.68 13.83
CA ALA A 333 -28.18 -19.14 12.86
C ALA A 333 -28.06 -20.68 12.84
N LEU A 334 -28.07 -21.25 11.64
CA LEU A 334 -27.84 -22.68 11.46
C LEU A 334 -26.34 -22.97 11.51
N THR A 335 -25.89 -23.71 12.52
CA THR A 335 -24.48 -24.06 12.69
C THR A 335 -24.26 -25.56 12.60
N ALA A 336 -23.27 -25.98 11.80
CA ALA A 336 -22.90 -27.37 11.63
C ALA A 336 -21.38 -27.53 11.42
N VAL A 337 -20.87 -28.74 11.63
CA VAL A 337 -19.48 -29.10 11.36
C VAL A 337 -19.40 -29.92 10.07
N VAL A 338 -18.51 -29.54 9.16
CA VAL A 338 -18.27 -30.32 7.94
C VAL A 338 -17.62 -31.65 8.32
N PRO A 339 -18.22 -32.80 7.98
CA PRO A 339 -17.69 -34.10 8.36
C PRO A 339 -16.25 -34.28 7.87
N ALA A 340 -15.43 -34.92 8.70
CA ALA A 340 -14.14 -35.42 8.23
C ALA A 340 -14.39 -36.41 7.09
N VAL A 341 -13.60 -36.34 6.02
CA VAL A 341 -13.60 -37.40 5.00
C VAL A 341 -13.08 -38.65 5.69
N SER A 342 -13.97 -39.58 6.02
CA SER A 342 -13.55 -40.90 6.53
C SER A 342 -12.65 -41.51 5.47
N PRO A 343 -11.39 -41.87 5.79
CA PRO A 343 -10.57 -42.62 4.86
C PRO A 343 -11.35 -43.89 4.55
N ALA A 344 -11.65 -44.12 3.26
CA ALA A 344 -12.31 -45.33 2.82
C ALA A 344 -11.57 -46.51 3.44
N SER A 345 -12.27 -47.34 4.22
CA SER A 345 -11.66 -48.50 4.84
C SER A 345 -11.10 -49.37 3.73
N SER A 346 -9.78 -49.41 3.61
CA SER A 346 -9.04 -50.27 2.70
C SER A 346 -9.11 -51.71 3.21
N SER A 347 -10.32 -52.25 3.22
CA SER A 347 -10.67 -53.61 3.59
C SER A 347 -11.49 -54.15 2.44
N ASP A 348 -10.79 -54.44 1.34
CA ASP A 348 -11.15 -55.38 0.27
C ASP A 348 -10.00 -55.41 -0.73
N LEU A 349 -8.91 -56.08 -0.35
CA LEU A 349 -7.95 -56.72 -1.25
C LEU A 349 -7.59 -58.09 -0.69
#